data_AF-A0A3R6NL94-F1
#
_entry.id   AF-A0A3R6NL94-F1
#
_cell.length_a   1.000
_cell.length_b   1.000
_cell.length_c   1.000
_cell.angle_alpha   90.00
_cell.angle_beta   90.00
_cell.angle_gamma   90.00
#
_symmetry.space_group_name_H-M   'P 1'
#
loop_
_entity.id
_entity.type
_entity.pdbx_description
1 polymer ?
#
loop_
_entity_poly.entity_id
_entity_poly.type
_entity_poly.pdbx_seq_one_letter_code
_entity_poly.pdbx_strand_id
1 'polypeptide(L)'
;MKKKIYLLTVLITVLCFNSNAQLRLLQNGRVQVGTLRLEGEDELNVTTMQVFGPHGDMRSGSKLTFGDFGKFPSNGWNVFIGEYGTGDTDQLWLHGKNGIYLTRGGQASNVIGYYNPSSNSNFVFNTNLRVNGVDITSDARLKENVQSLQNPLDLLSHVSGVTYNYKLSEMKKYREPDKSKFTEEQSMQDNASDMQTSMDAAAIEKANRDKLLQDAIDRKDAEEAGRKRIGFLAQDVEKILPELVKTDEDGVKSIDYIGFIPLLVESINEMRLTIQEQQNEIEMLKSLLSVETKSTLRSTSTGNPNVIEGAKLYNGTGASVSYILPSTFSNAYLQVFDISGRMVKKITLTVANDVVEINPTEIGYGTFVYALYVDGQKADTLKKFVN
;
A
#
# COMPACT_ATOMS: atom_id res chain seq x y z
N MET A 1 -55.44 -28.72 -62.36
CA MET A 1 -55.05 -27.73 -61.31
C MET A 1 -54.80 -28.36 -59.93
N LYS A 2 -55.73 -29.10 -59.31
CA LYS A 2 -55.62 -29.58 -57.90
C LYS A 2 -54.26 -30.17 -57.47
N LYS A 3 -53.60 -31.03 -58.27
CA LYS A 3 -52.25 -31.57 -57.94
C LYS A 3 -51.13 -30.52 -57.86
N LYS A 4 -51.18 -29.43 -58.63
CA LYS A 4 -50.18 -28.34 -58.56
C LYS A 4 -50.35 -27.48 -57.29
N ILE A 5 -51.58 -27.33 -56.81
CA ILE A 5 -51.87 -26.62 -55.55
C ILE A 5 -51.33 -27.40 -54.36
N TYR A 6 -51.56 -28.72 -54.30
CA TYR A 6 -51.01 -29.59 -53.25
C TYR A 6 -49.47 -29.58 -53.21
N LEU A 7 -48.81 -29.55 -54.36
CA LEU A 7 -47.35 -29.44 -54.41
C LEU A 7 -46.88 -28.09 -53.87
N LEU A 8 -47.61 -27.01 -54.13
CA LEU A 8 -47.28 -25.68 -53.65
C LEU A 8 -47.48 -25.54 -52.12
N THR A 9 -48.55 -26.09 -51.55
CA THR A 9 -48.73 -26.07 -50.08
C THR A 9 -47.70 -26.93 -49.36
N VAL A 10 -47.32 -28.10 -49.90
CA VAL A 10 -46.22 -28.92 -49.35
C VAL A 10 -44.87 -28.21 -49.49
N LEU A 11 -44.63 -27.52 -50.61
CA LEU A 11 -43.39 -26.75 -50.79
C LEU A 11 -43.32 -25.57 -49.80
N ILE A 12 -44.45 -24.89 -49.52
CA ILE A 12 -44.51 -23.79 -48.55
C ILE A 12 -44.30 -24.29 -47.11
N THR A 13 -44.85 -25.44 -46.72
CA THR A 13 -44.59 -26.00 -45.36
C THR A 13 -43.17 -26.56 -45.21
N VAL A 14 -42.53 -27.01 -46.29
CA VAL A 14 -41.11 -27.43 -46.28
C VAL A 14 -40.14 -26.23 -46.35
N LEU A 15 -40.56 -25.10 -46.93
CA LEU A 15 -39.79 -23.85 -46.96
C LEU A 15 -39.87 -23.04 -45.65
N CYS A 16 -40.66 -23.48 -44.67
CA CYS A 16 -40.54 -23.04 -43.28
C CYS A 16 -39.25 -23.62 -42.65
N PHE A 17 -38.10 -23.20 -43.17
CA PHE A 17 -36.82 -23.36 -42.47
C PHE A 17 -36.98 -22.78 -41.06
N ASN A 18 -36.69 -23.60 -40.05
CA ASN A 18 -36.57 -23.11 -38.68
C ASN A 18 -35.42 -22.11 -38.62
N SER A 19 -35.74 -20.83 -38.78
CA SER A 19 -34.87 -19.76 -38.33
C SER A 19 -34.75 -19.93 -36.82
N ASN A 20 -33.60 -20.41 -36.36
CA ASN A 20 -33.21 -20.33 -34.96
C ASN A 20 -33.02 -18.84 -34.64
N ALA A 21 -34.15 -18.17 -34.41
CA ALA A 21 -34.18 -16.77 -34.06
C ALA A 21 -33.42 -16.60 -32.74
N GLN A 22 -32.21 -16.06 -32.83
CA GLN A 22 -31.38 -15.74 -31.67
C GLN A 22 -32.03 -14.66 -30.78
N LEU A 23 -33.15 -14.08 -31.20
CA LEU A 23 -33.92 -13.06 -30.52
C LEU A 23 -35.43 -13.29 -30.75
N ARG A 24 -36.22 -13.40 -29.67
CA ARG A 24 -37.68 -13.62 -29.71
C ARG A 24 -38.40 -12.55 -28.88
N LEU A 25 -39.47 -11.98 -29.44
CA LEU A 25 -40.42 -11.13 -28.70
C LEU A 25 -41.59 -11.99 -28.18
N LEU A 26 -41.89 -11.91 -26.90
CA LEU A 26 -43.03 -12.58 -26.26
C LEU A 26 -44.29 -11.70 -26.29
N GLN A 27 -45.47 -12.31 -26.12
CA GLN A 27 -46.76 -11.60 -26.13
C GLN A 27 -46.88 -10.52 -25.04
N ASN A 28 -46.11 -10.64 -23.95
CA ASN A 28 -46.02 -9.64 -22.86
C ASN A 28 -44.92 -8.58 -23.09
N GLY A 29 -44.39 -8.47 -24.32
CA GLY A 29 -43.38 -7.47 -24.70
C GLY A 29 -41.94 -7.82 -24.32
N ARG A 30 -41.69 -8.89 -23.56
CA ARG A 30 -40.32 -9.30 -23.17
C ARG A 30 -39.53 -9.78 -24.38
N VAL A 31 -38.23 -9.44 -24.42
CA VAL A 31 -37.28 -9.93 -25.43
C VAL A 31 -36.42 -11.01 -24.79
N GLN A 32 -36.35 -12.18 -25.42
CA GLN A 32 -35.42 -13.27 -25.10
C GLN A 32 -34.30 -13.30 -26.14
N VAL A 33 -33.06 -13.56 -25.73
CA VAL A 33 -31.89 -13.72 -26.60
C VAL A 33 -31.17 -15.03 -26.28
N GLY A 34 -30.79 -15.80 -27.29
CA GLY A 34 -30.12 -17.11 -27.14
C GLY A 34 -31.07 -18.31 -27.20
N THR A 35 -30.74 -19.39 -26.50
CA THR A 35 -31.51 -20.65 -26.51
C THR A 35 -32.90 -20.45 -25.90
N LEU A 36 -33.93 -20.62 -26.72
CA LEU A 36 -35.32 -20.33 -26.34
C LEU A 36 -35.88 -21.39 -25.37
N ARG A 37 -36.48 -20.96 -24.26
CA ARG A 37 -37.29 -21.85 -23.39
C ARG A 37 -38.66 -22.12 -24.02
N LEU A 38 -39.17 -23.33 -23.81
CA LEU A 38 -40.48 -23.79 -24.26
C LEU A 38 -41.57 -23.50 -23.22
N GLU A 39 -42.83 -23.64 -23.63
CA GLU A 39 -44.02 -23.26 -22.86
C GLU A 39 -44.12 -23.97 -21.49
N GLY A 40 -44.58 -23.22 -20.48
CA GLY A 40 -44.52 -23.62 -19.06
C GLY A 40 -43.66 -22.71 -18.18
N GLU A 41 -43.32 -21.49 -18.63
CA GLU A 41 -42.56 -20.53 -17.81
C GLU A 41 -43.33 -20.02 -16.59
N ASP A 42 -42.58 -19.74 -15.53
CA ASP A 42 -43.06 -19.14 -14.30
C ASP A 42 -43.47 -17.68 -14.50
N GLU A 43 -44.76 -17.39 -14.34
CA GLU A 43 -45.35 -16.04 -14.44
C GLU A 43 -44.70 -15.03 -13.48
N LEU A 44 -44.03 -15.49 -12.42
CA LEU A 44 -43.33 -14.66 -11.42
C LEU A 44 -41.84 -14.43 -11.71
N ASN A 45 -41.32 -14.87 -12.85
CA ASN A 45 -39.91 -14.64 -13.25
C ASN A 45 -39.72 -13.25 -13.88
N VAL A 46 -39.41 -12.24 -13.05
CA VAL A 46 -39.49 -10.80 -13.40
C VAL A 46 -38.24 -10.25 -14.12
N THR A 47 -37.85 -10.82 -15.27
CA THR A 47 -36.90 -10.16 -16.21
C THR A 47 -37.65 -9.21 -17.15
N THR A 48 -37.20 -7.95 -17.27
CA THR A 48 -37.89 -6.93 -18.10
C THR A 48 -37.03 -6.17 -19.10
N MET A 49 -35.69 -6.22 -19.10
CA MET A 49 -34.91 -5.23 -19.85
C MET A 49 -34.81 -5.40 -21.37
N GLN A 50 -35.03 -4.27 -22.02
CA GLN A 50 -34.78 -3.93 -23.42
C GLN A 50 -33.85 -2.69 -23.47
N VAL A 51 -33.43 -2.27 -24.66
CA VAL A 51 -32.56 -1.08 -24.87
C VAL A 51 -33.39 0.06 -25.50
N PHE A 52 -33.25 1.31 -25.03
CA PHE A 52 -34.06 2.50 -25.45
C PHE A 52 -33.45 3.27 -26.65
N GLY A 53 -34.15 4.17 -27.37
CA GLY A 53 -35.57 4.60 -27.35
C GLY A 53 -35.73 6.15 -27.41
N PRO A 54 -36.21 6.78 -28.52
CA PRO A 54 -36.09 8.23 -28.70
C PRO A 54 -37.12 9.11 -27.97
N HIS A 55 -38.36 8.65 -27.77
CA HIS A 55 -39.41 9.40 -27.07
C HIS A 55 -40.19 8.48 -26.12
N GLY A 56 -40.47 8.97 -24.91
CA GLY A 56 -41.14 8.23 -23.84
C GLY A 56 -40.52 8.53 -22.47
N ASP A 57 -41.35 8.74 -21.46
CA ASP A 57 -40.96 9.16 -20.10
C ASP A 57 -40.46 7.99 -19.25
N MET A 58 -39.42 8.23 -18.43
CA MET A 58 -39.04 7.44 -17.24
C MET A 58 -38.85 5.91 -17.46
N ARG A 59 -37.85 5.38 -18.19
CA ARG A 59 -36.39 5.54 -18.08
C ARG A 59 -35.69 5.07 -16.78
N SER A 60 -36.36 4.32 -15.89
CA SER A 60 -35.69 3.82 -14.67
C SER A 60 -35.87 2.33 -14.36
N GLY A 61 -34.85 1.71 -13.79
CA GLY A 61 -34.91 0.43 -13.07
C GLY A 61 -34.76 -0.83 -13.93
N SER A 62 -34.43 -0.69 -15.22
CA SER A 62 -34.25 -1.82 -16.14
C SER A 62 -32.97 -2.61 -15.82
N LYS A 63 -33.06 -3.96 -15.96
CA LYS A 63 -32.00 -4.93 -15.61
C LYS A 63 -31.83 -5.97 -16.71
N LEU A 64 -30.68 -5.99 -17.37
CA LEU A 64 -30.27 -7.06 -18.28
C LEU A 64 -29.81 -8.26 -17.44
N THR A 65 -30.66 -9.30 -17.39
CA THR A 65 -30.44 -10.48 -16.54
C THR A 65 -29.73 -11.58 -17.30
N PHE A 66 -28.79 -12.27 -16.65
CA PHE A 66 -28.07 -13.41 -17.23
C PHE A 66 -28.55 -14.70 -16.56
N GLY A 67 -29.14 -15.62 -17.34
CA GLY A 67 -29.78 -16.82 -16.79
C GLY A 67 -31.21 -16.56 -16.30
N ASP A 68 -31.66 -17.30 -15.28
CA ASP A 68 -32.91 -17.01 -14.60
C ASP A 68 -32.71 -15.83 -13.63
N PHE A 69 -33.64 -14.88 -13.60
CA PHE A 69 -33.58 -13.79 -12.61
C PHE A 69 -33.90 -14.33 -11.21
N GLY A 70 -34.91 -15.20 -11.13
CA GLY A 70 -35.38 -15.85 -9.92
C GLY A 70 -36.83 -15.48 -9.58
N LYS A 71 -37.43 -16.20 -8.62
CA LYS A 71 -38.81 -15.95 -8.18
C LYS A 71 -38.88 -14.84 -7.12
N PHE A 72 -39.80 -13.89 -7.26
CA PHE A 72 -40.00 -12.82 -6.27
C PHE A 72 -40.18 -13.34 -4.82
N PRO A 73 -41.01 -14.37 -4.53
CA PRO A 73 -41.17 -14.92 -3.18
C PRO A 73 -39.92 -15.60 -2.58
N SER A 74 -38.83 -15.73 -3.34
CA SER A 74 -37.61 -16.46 -2.96
C SER A 74 -36.36 -15.58 -3.05
N ASN A 75 -36.52 -14.26 -2.93
CA ASN A 75 -35.47 -13.26 -3.13
C ASN A 75 -34.76 -13.46 -4.49
N GLY A 76 -35.57 -13.50 -5.54
CA GLY A 76 -35.20 -13.89 -6.90
C GLY A 76 -34.45 -12.82 -7.69
N TRP A 77 -33.29 -12.41 -7.21
CA TRP A 77 -32.32 -11.57 -7.92
C TRP A 77 -30.99 -12.33 -8.04
N ASN A 78 -30.80 -13.07 -9.13
CA ASN A 78 -29.64 -13.94 -9.36
C ASN A 78 -28.45 -13.17 -9.95
N VAL A 79 -28.39 -12.96 -11.28
CA VAL A 79 -27.28 -12.26 -11.96
C VAL A 79 -27.82 -11.25 -12.97
N PHE A 80 -27.39 -9.99 -12.86
CA PHE A 80 -27.79 -8.93 -13.80
C PHE A 80 -26.85 -7.72 -13.82
N ILE A 81 -27.01 -6.89 -14.85
CA ILE A 81 -26.49 -5.52 -14.95
C ILE A 81 -27.65 -4.55 -15.17
N GLY A 82 -27.66 -3.39 -14.52
CA GLY A 82 -28.74 -2.40 -14.65
C GLY A 82 -28.48 -1.13 -13.84
N GLU A 83 -29.53 -0.39 -13.54
CA GLU A 83 -29.48 0.80 -12.67
C GLU A 83 -29.69 0.44 -11.19
N TYR A 84 -28.93 1.07 -10.30
CA TYR A 84 -28.99 0.88 -8.86
C TYR A 84 -30.25 1.54 -8.26
N GLY A 85 -30.95 0.81 -7.40
CA GLY A 85 -32.19 1.28 -6.77
C GLY A 85 -33.45 1.10 -7.62
N THR A 86 -34.42 2.00 -7.43
CA THR A 86 -35.77 1.93 -8.03
C THR A 86 -36.17 3.17 -8.84
N GLY A 87 -35.31 4.19 -8.90
CA GLY A 87 -35.49 5.40 -9.70
C GLY A 87 -34.37 5.58 -10.72
N ASP A 88 -34.42 6.67 -11.46
CA ASP A 88 -33.36 7.08 -12.40
C ASP A 88 -32.19 7.64 -11.57
N THR A 89 -31.16 6.82 -11.36
CA THR A 89 -30.04 7.14 -10.46
C THR A 89 -28.73 7.45 -11.17
N ASP A 90 -28.65 7.24 -12.49
CA ASP A 90 -27.40 7.21 -13.27
C ASP A 90 -26.31 6.27 -12.70
N GLN A 91 -26.66 5.36 -11.78
CA GLN A 91 -25.73 4.52 -11.05
C GLN A 91 -25.73 3.08 -11.57
N LEU A 92 -24.57 2.60 -12.01
CA LEU A 92 -24.41 1.23 -12.48
C LEU A 92 -24.51 0.21 -11.34
N TRP A 93 -25.40 -0.77 -11.49
CA TRP A 93 -25.51 -1.94 -10.63
C TRP A 93 -24.97 -3.18 -11.35
N LEU A 94 -23.87 -3.73 -10.84
CA LEU A 94 -23.40 -5.08 -11.13
C LEU A 94 -23.86 -5.99 -10.00
N HIS A 95 -24.66 -7.01 -10.30
CA HIS A 95 -25.25 -7.89 -9.30
C HIS A 95 -24.98 -9.36 -9.59
N GLY A 96 -24.47 -10.06 -8.57
CA GLY A 96 -24.43 -11.52 -8.50
C GLY A 96 -24.78 -11.97 -7.08
N LYS A 97 -25.84 -12.77 -6.96
CA LYS A 97 -26.44 -13.21 -5.67
C LYS A 97 -25.44 -13.89 -4.73
N ASN A 98 -24.51 -14.65 -5.30
CA ASN A 98 -23.46 -15.38 -4.58
C ASN A 98 -22.08 -14.74 -4.83
N GLY A 99 -22.04 -13.43 -5.10
CA GLY A 99 -20.80 -12.70 -5.37
C GLY A 99 -20.51 -12.47 -6.86
N ILE A 100 -19.31 -11.95 -7.13
CA ILE A 100 -18.87 -11.46 -8.46
C ILE A 100 -17.41 -11.88 -8.68
N TYR A 101 -17.09 -12.32 -9.90
CA TYR A 101 -15.74 -12.66 -10.34
C TYR A 101 -15.30 -11.77 -11.50
N LEU A 102 -14.08 -11.26 -11.44
CA LEU A 102 -13.41 -10.48 -12.50
C LEU A 102 -12.26 -11.32 -13.06
N THR A 103 -12.33 -11.66 -14.35
CA THR A 103 -11.40 -12.61 -14.99
C THR A 103 -10.80 -12.06 -16.28
N ARG A 104 -9.68 -12.65 -16.73
CA ARG A 104 -9.12 -12.46 -18.08
C ARG A 104 -8.67 -13.78 -18.70
N GLY A 105 -8.26 -13.72 -19.96
CA GLY A 105 -7.74 -14.86 -20.71
C GLY A 105 -8.85 -15.71 -21.35
N GLY A 106 -8.46 -16.72 -22.13
CA GLY A 106 -9.41 -17.69 -22.69
C GLY A 106 -10.14 -18.45 -21.57
N GLN A 107 -11.45 -18.69 -21.75
CA GLN A 107 -12.28 -19.45 -20.81
C GLN A 107 -12.15 -19.00 -19.33
N ALA A 108 -12.00 -17.69 -19.08
CA ALA A 108 -11.86 -17.12 -17.74
C ALA A 108 -10.67 -17.67 -16.90
N SER A 109 -9.65 -18.22 -17.57
CA SER A 109 -8.47 -18.92 -16.99
C SER A 109 -7.62 -18.12 -15.99
N ASN A 110 -7.90 -16.85 -15.75
CA ASN A 110 -7.20 -16.03 -14.77
C ASN A 110 -8.18 -15.15 -13.97
N VAL A 111 -8.37 -15.44 -12.68
CA VAL A 111 -9.14 -14.62 -11.73
C VAL A 111 -8.28 -13.47 -11.23
N ILE A 112 -8.65 -12.25 -11.60
CA ILE A 112 -7.97 -11.00 -11.21
C ILE A 112 -8.45 -10.53 -9.84
N GLY A 113 -9.75 -10.64 -9.57
CA GLY A 113 -10.34 -10.34 -8.28
C GLY A 113 -11.76 -10.85 -8.19
N TYR A 114 -12.24 -11.08 -6.97
CA TYR A 114 -13.57 -11.64 -6.73
C TYR A 114 -14.07 -11.30 -5.33
N TYR A 115 -15.38 -11.40 -5.17
CA TYR A 115 -16.04 -11.48 -3.86
C TYR A 115 -16.95 -12.69 -3.90
N ASN A 116 -16.89 -13.55 -2.89
CA ASN A 116 -17.79 -14.69 -2.76
C ASN A 116 -18.16 -14.87 -1.27
N PRO A 117 -19.36 -14.42 -0.84
CA PRO A 117 -19.75 -14.43 0.57
C PRO A 117 -19.94 -15.83 1.17
N SER A 118 -20.03 -16.89 0.36
CA SER A 118 -20.08 -18.25 0.92
C SER A 118 -18.72 -18.75 1.39
N SER A 119 -17.63 -18.15 0.90
CA SER A 119 -16.25 -18.56 1.18
C SER A 119 -15.43 -17.53 1.94
N ASN A 120 -15.63 -16.24 1.68
CA ASN A 120 -14.90 -15.19 2.38
C ASN A 120 -15.71 -13.91 2.55
N SER A 121 -15.33 -13.11 3.55
CA SER A 121 -15.92 -11.80 3.83
C SER A 121 -15.22 -10.64 3.10
N ASN A 122 -14.16 -10.92 2.33
CA ASN A 122 -13.29 -9.91 1.73
C ASN A 122 -13.49 -9.81 0.22
N PHE A 123 -13.40 -8.62 -0.36
CA PHE A 123 -13.14 -8.52 -1.80
C PHE A 123 -11.64 -8.82 -2.04
N VAL A 124 -11.34 -9.91 -2.73
CA VAL A 124 -9.98 -10.41 -2.97
C VAL A 124 -9.46 -9.88 -4.32
N PHE A 125 -8.20 -9.47 -4.37
CA PHE A 125 -7.50 -9.11 -5.60
C PHE A 125 -6.19 -9.90 -5.71
N ASN A 126 -6.05 -10.70 -6.76
CA ASN A 126 -4.88 -11.56 -7.01
C ASN A 126 -3.73 -10.82 -7.74
N THR A 127 -3.74 -9.49 -7.72
CA THR A 127 -2.83 -8.60 -8.45
C THR A 127 -2.43 -7.40 -7.61
N ASN A 128 -1.25 -6.82 -7.87
CA ASN A 128 -0.80 -5.61 -7.20
C ASN A 128 -1.78 -4.44 -7.45
N LEU A 129 -2.25 -3.80 -6.37
CA LEU A 129 -3.10 -2.61 -6.45
C LEU A 129 -2.25 -1.34 -6.48
N ARG A 130 -2.66 -0.34 -7.27
CA ARG A 130 -2.11 1.01 -7.27
C ARG A 130 -3.22 1.99 -6.95
N VAL A 131 -3.12 2.64 -5.79
CA VAL A 131 -4.12 3.57 -5.25
C VAL A 131 -3.45 4.88 -4.82
N ASN A 132 -4.20 5.97 -4.80
CA ASN A 132 -3.70 7.28 -4.35
C ASN A 132 -3.72 7.43 -2.82
N GLY A 133 -4.58 6.68 -2.13
CA GLY A 133 -4.76 6.69 -0.69
C GLY A 133 -5.67 5.54 -0.25
N VAL A 134 -5.67 5.23 1.05
CA VAL A 134 -6.54 4.23 1.68
C VAL A 134 -6.96 4.78 3.03
N ASP A 135 -8.25 5.07 3.19
CA ASP A 135 -8.85 5.41 4.48
C ASP A 135 -9.48 4.15 5.08
N ILE A 136 -9.22 3.88 6.36
CA ILE A 136 -9.72 2.71 7.07
C ILE A 136 -10.70 3.15 8.15
N THR A 137 -11.92 2.62 8.09
CA THR A 137 -12.98 2.90 9.05
C THR A 137 -12.55 2.51 10.46
N SER A 138 -12.44 3.51 11.35
CA SER A 138 -11.86 3.36 12.70
C SER A 138 -12.69 4.06 13.79
N ASP A 139 -13.96 4.37 13.48
CA ASP A 139 -14.92 5.08 14.33
C ASP A 139 -15.25 4.31 15.63
N ALA A 140 -15.39 5.01 16.75
CA ALA A 140 -15.68 4.41 18.05
C ALA A 140 -17.02 3.66 18.11
N ARG A 141 -18.01 4.04 17.27
CA ARG A 141 -19.32 3.35 17.18
C ARG A 141 -19.24 1.96 16.55
N LEU A 142 -18.10 1.62 15.94
CA LEU A 142 -17.84 0.35 15.25
C LEU A 142 -16.81 -0.49 16.00
N LYS A 143 -16.55 -0.17 17.27
CA LYS A 143 -15.58 -0.84 18.15
C LYS A 143 -16.21 -1.15 19.50
N GLU A 144 -15.85 -2.31 20.02
CA GLU A 144 -16.15 -2.75 21.39
C GLU A 144 -14.88 -3.37 22.00
N ASN A 145 -14.88 -3.57 23.32
CA ASN A 145 -13.78 -4.24 24.04
C ASN A 145 -12.38 -3.61 23.81
N VAL A 146 -12.32 -2.28 23.66
CA VAL A 146 -11.07 -1.54 23.44
C VAL A 146 -10.17 -1.63 24.68
N GLN A 147 -8.94 -2.13 24.50
CA GLN A 147 -7.93 -2.32 25.55
C GLN A 147 -6.59 -1.71 25.13
N SER A 148 -5.75 -1.39 26.11
CA SER A 148 -4.38 -0.92 25.87
C SER A 148 -3.45 -2.07 25.50
N LEU A 149 -2.58 -1.87 24.50
CA LEU A 149 -1.54 -2.83 24.12
C LEU A 149 -0.57 -3.07 25.29
N GLN A 150 -0.16 -4.32 25.47
CA GLN A 150 0.75 -4.75 26.54
C GLN A 150 2.09 -5.19 25.94
N ASN A 151 3.20 -4.73 26.51
CA ASN A 151 4.58 -5.04 26.09
C ASN A 151 4.82 -5.02 24.57
N PRO A 152 4.38 -3.97 23.84
CA PRO A 152 4.47 -3.92 22.38
C PRO A 152 5.92 -4.00 21.88
N LEU A 153 6.91 -3.49 22.62
CA LEU A 153 8.31 -3.57 22.25
C LEU A 153 8.82 -5.02 22.26
N ASP A 154 8.44 -5.80 23.27
CA ASP A 154 8.80 -7.22 23.38
C ASP A 154 8.18 -8.04 22.25
N LEU A 155 6.88 -7.84 21.96
CA LEU A 155 6.19 -8.50 20.86
C LEU A 155 6.87 -8.24 19.51
N LEU A 156 7.23 -6.99 19.21
CA LEU A 156 7.94 -6.66 17.97
C LEU A 156 9.37 -7.22 17.92
N SER A 157 10.05 -7.38 19.06
CA SER A 157 11.42 -7.94 19.11
C SER A 157 11.50 -9.39 18.63
N HIS A 158 10.39 -10.14 18.73
CA HIS A 158 10.28 -11.53 18.30
C HIS A 158 9.95 -11.69 16.80
N VAL A 159 9.64 -10.59 16.08
CA VAL A 159 9.26 -10.63 14.65
C VAL A 159 10.43 -10.23 13.76
N SER A 160 10.88 -11.15 12.89
CA SER A 160 12.04 -10.94 12.01
C SER A 160 11.66 -10.60 10.58
N GLY A 161 12.16 -9.45 10.09
CA GLY A 161 12.04 -9.06 8.68
C GLY A 161 12.89 -9.93 7.75
N VAL A 162 12.34 -10.30 6.60
CA VAL A 162 12.98 -11.14 5.58
C VAL A 162 12.96 -10.47 4.21
N THR A 163 13.83 -10.94 3.30
CA THR A 163 13.77 -10.57 1.87
C THR A 163 13.42 -11.78 1.02
N TYR A 164 12.48 -11.63 0.09
CA TYR A 164 11.95 -12.74 -0.69
C TYR A 164 11.55 -12.32 -2.12
N ASN A 165 11.36 -13.31 -2.98
CA ASN A 165 10.80 -13.19 -4.32
C ASN A 165 9.59 -14.14 -4.39
N TYR A 166 8.64 -13.91 -5.30
CA TYR A 166 7.51 -14.83 -5.44
C TYR A 166 7.84 -16.02 -6.34
N LYS A 167 7.26 -17.18 -6.03
CA LYS A 167 7.25 -18.34 -6.93
C LYS A 167 6.14 -18.12 -7.98
N LEU A 168 6.53 -17.92 -9.24
CA LEU A 168 5.58 -17.66 -10.34
C LEU A 168 4.53 -18.77 -10.49
N SER A 169 4.93 -20.04 -10.30
CA SER A 169 4.02 -21.20 -10.36
C SER A 169 2.91 -21.12 -9.32
N GLU A 170 3.25 -20.82 -8.06
CA GLU A 170 2.29 -20.65 -6.98
C GLU A 170 1.37 -19.45 -7.23
N MET A 171 1.92 -18.31 -7.66
CA MET A 171 1.10 -17.13 -8.00
C MET A 171 0.09 -17.41 -9.12
N LYS A 172 0.45 -18.25 -10.10
CA LYS A 172 -0.48 -18.66 -11.17
C LYS A 172 -1.55 -19.61 -10.64
N LYS A 173 -1.20 -20.58 -9.79
CA LYS A 173 -2.15 -21.52 -9.18
C LYS A 173 -3.31 -20.81 -8.46
N TYR A 174 -3.04 -19.82 -7.60
CA TYR A 174 -4.09 -19.06 -6.90
C TYR A 174 -4.85 -18.04 -7.78
N ARG A 175 -4.51 -17.94 -9.07
CA ARG A 175 -5.27 -17.22 -10.09
C ARG A 175 -6.10 -18.15 -10.98
N GLU A 176 -5.94 -19.47 -10.90
CA GLU A 176 -6.74 -20.39 -11.70
C GLU A 176 -8.20 -20.40 -11.20
N PRO A 177 -9.20 -20.35 -12.09
CA PRO A 177 -10.59 -20.55 -11.70
C PRO A 177 -10.82 -22.01 -11.25
N ASP A 178 -11.85 -22.23 -10.44
CA ASP A 178 -12.36 -23.58 -10.17
C ASP A 178 -12.84 -24.22 -11.49
N LYS A 179 -12.02 -25.15 -11.99
CA LYS A 179 -12.26 -25.85 -13.27
C LYS A 179 -13.57 -26.65 -13.27
N SER A 180 -14.09 -27.04 -12.10
CA SER A 180 -15.40 -27.71 -12.02
C SER A 180 -16.55 -26.83 -12.51
N LYS A 181 -16.43 -25.50 -12.44
CA LYS A 181 -17.44 -24.53 -12.90
C LYS A 181 -17.51 -24.36 -14.41
N PHE A 182 -16.51 -24.86 -15.15
CA PHE A 182 -16.37 -24.68 -16.60
C PHE A 182 -16.31 -26.04 -17.34
N THR A 183 -16.97 -27.05 -16.77
CA THR A 183 -16.95 -28.47 -17.20
C THR A 183 -17.67 -28.80 -18.51
N GLU A 184 -17.99 -27.79 -19.33
CA GLU A 184 -18.31 -28.02 -20.74
C GLU A 184 -17.04 -28.34 -21.52
N GLU A 185 -16.51 -29.55 -21.30
CA GLU A 185 -15.72 -30.25 -22.29
C GLU A 185 -16.61 -30.55 -23.51
N GLN A 186 -16.82 -29.54 -24.36
CA GLN A 186 -16.79 -29.87 -25.77
C GLN A 186 -15.42 -30.44 -26.05
N SER A 187 -15.40 -31.74 -26.37
CA SER A 187 -14.22 -32.44 -26.85
C SER A 187 -13.80 -31.83 -28.19
N MET A 188 -13.08 -30.70 -28.12
CA MET A 188 -12.06 -30.32 -29.10
C MET A 188 -10.95 -31.36 -28.99
N GLN A 189 -11.27 -32.55 -29.49
CA GLN A 189 -10.36 -33.67 -29.62
C GLN A 189 -9.15 -33.18 -30.42
N ASP A 190 -7.94 -33.48 -29.94
CA ASP A 190 -6.66 -33.07 -30.53
C ASP A 190 -6.41 -33.72 -31.91
N ASN A 191 -7.27 -33.42 -32.88
CA ASN A 191 -7.08 -33.73 -34.29
C ASN A 191 -6.29 -32.58 -34.94
N ALA A 192 -5.08 -32.35 -34.43
CA ALA A 192 -4.10 -31.43 -35.01
C ALA A 192 -3.57 -31.88 -36.39
N SER A 193 -4.17 -32.91 -37.00
CA SER A 193 -3.83 -33.44 -38.33
C SER A 193 -4.72 -32.93 -39.48
N ASP A 194 -5.97 -32.52 -39.22
CA ASP A 194 -6.98 -32.34 -40.29
C ASP A 194 -7.77 -31.02 -40.21
N MET A 195 -7.18 -29.94 -39.68
CA MET A 195 -7.74 -28.58 -39.79
C MET A 195 -7.02 -27.73 -40.86
N GLN A 196 -6.68 -28.34 -42.00
CA GLN A 196 -6.24 -27.63 -43.20
C GLN A 196 -7.44 -27.05 -43.98
N THR A 197 -8.30 -26.29 -43.29
CA THR A 197 -9.39 -25.52 -43.93
C THR A 197 -9.18 -24.05 -43.58
N SER A 198 -9.15 -23.20 -44.61
CA SER A 198 -8.68 -21.81 -44.56
C SER A 198 -9.21 -20.99 -43.37
N MET A 199 -8.36 -20.77 -42.37
CA MET A 199 -8.46 -19.58 -41.53
C MET A 199 -8.22 -18.36 -42.42
N ASP A 200 -9.20 -17.47 -42.53
CA ASP A 200 -9.02 -16.20 -43.23
C ASP A 200 -7.84 -15.43 -42.62
N ALA A 201 -7.11 -14.67 -43.45
CA ALA A 201 -5.87 -14.00 -43.04
C ALA A 201 -6.03 -13.15 -41.76
N ALA A 202 -7.20 -12.53 -41.56
CA ALA A 202 -7.53 -11.76 -40.37
C ALA A 202 -7.61 -12.61 -39.07
N ALA A 203 -8.04 -13.86 -39.16
CA ALA A 203 -8.08 -14.79 -38.02
C ALA A 203 -6.66 -15.25 -37.63
N ILE A 204 -5.82 -15.56 -38.63
CA ILE A 204 -4.40 -15.88 -38.42
C ILE A 204 -3.67 -14.67 -37.81
N GLU A 205 -3.89 -13.48 -38.34
CA GLU A 205 -3.28 -12.25 -37.81
C GLU A 205 -3.73 -11.97 -36.38
N LYS A 206 -5.02 -12.17 -36.06
CA LYS A 206 -5.54 -12.06 -34.68
C LYS A 206 -4.85 -13.07 -33.76
N ALA A 207 -4.78 -14.35 -34.12
CA ALA A 207 -4.13 -15.38 -33.32
C ALA A 207 -2.65 -15.06 -33.04
N ASN A 208 -1.93 -14.53 -34.05
CA ASN A 208 -0.55 -14.09 -33.90
C ASN A 208 -0.42 -12.88 -32.94
N ARG A 209 -1.30 -11.89 -33.04
CA ARG A 209 -1.33 -10.74 -32.10
C ARG A 209 -1.66 -11.16 -30.67
N ASP A 210 -2.65 -12.03 -30.50
CA ASP A 210 -3.06 -12.55 -29.18
C ASP A 210 -1.91 -13.34 -28.54
N LYS A 211 -1.19 -14.16 -29.31
CA LYS A 211 0.01 -14.87 -28.85
C LYS A 211 1.13 -13.92 -28.41
N LEU A 212 1.47 -12.92 -29.23
CA LEU A 212 2.50 -11.92 -28.89
C LEU A 212 2.14 -11.12 -27.63
N LEU A 213 0.85 -10.82 -27.44
CA LEU A 213 0.36 -10.18 -26.22
C LEU A 213 0.49 -11.11 -25.00
N GLN A 214 0.17 -12.39 -25.15
CA GLN A 214 0.31 -13.38 -24.09
C GLN A 214 1.78 -13.58 -23.69
N ASP A 215 2.70 -13.71 -24.65
CA ASP A 215 4.15 -13.80 -24.39
C ASP A 215 4.67 -12.54 -23.65
N ALA A 216 4.18 -11.35 -24.02
CA ALA A 216 4.53 -10.10 -23.35
C ALA A 216 3.96 -9.99 -21.93
N ILE A 217 2.78 -10.58 -21.67
CA ILE A 217 2.15 -10.69 -20.36
C ILE A 217 2.94 -11.66 -19.47
N ASP A 218 3.25 -12.86 -19.97
CA ASP A 218 3.96 -13.88 -19.21
C ASP A 218 5.37 -13.43 -18.79
N ARG A 219 6.07 -12.70 -19.66
CA ARG A 219 7.33 -12.02 -19.31
C ARG A 219 7.15 -11.03 -18.16
N LYS A 220 6.11 -10.19 -18.18
CA LYS A 220 5.85 -9.21 -17.10
C LYS A 220 5.48 -9.88 -15.78
N ASP A 221 4.65 -10.92 -15.81
CA ASP A 221 4.31 -11.71 -14.62
C ASP A 221 5.57 -12.40 -14.05
N ALA A 222 6.51 -12.86 -14.90
CA ALA A 222 7.80 -13.42 -14.48
C ALA A 222 8.77 -12.36 -13.90
N GLU A 223 8.88 -11.18 -14.52
CA GLU A 223 9.66 -10.04 -14.03
C GLU A 223 9.16 -9.59 -12.64
N GLU A 224 7.84 -9.46 -12.47
CA GLU A 224 7.23 -9.10 -11.18
C GLU A 224 7.39 -10.20 -10.13
N ALA A 225 7.29 -11.49 -10.49
CA ALA A 225 7.58 -12.58 -9.56
C ALA A 225 9.06 -12.56 -9.11
N GLY A 226 9.98 -12.35 -10.06
CA GLY A 226 11.42 -12.24 -9.85
C GLY A 226 11.89 -10.98 -9.10
N ARG A 227 11.02 -10.00 -8.88
CA ARG A 227 11.34 -8.79 -8.11
C ARG A 227 11.59 -9.10 -6.63
N LYS A 228 12.74 -8.68 -6.11
CA LYS A 228 13.07 -8.77 -4.68
C LYS A 228 12.18 -7.84 -3.85
N ARG A 229 11.63 -8.37 -2.76
CA ARG A 229 10.73 -7.71 -1.80
C ARG A 229 11.29 -7.82 -0.38
N ILE A 230 10.80 -6.99 0.52
CA ILE A 230 11.09 -7.00 1.95
C ILE A 230 9.74 -7.11 2.67
N GLY A 231 9.66 -7.91 3.73
CA GLY A 231 8.43 -8.12 4.50
C GLY A 231 8.63 -9.19 5.56
N PHE A 232 7.58 -9.91 5.92
CA PHE A 232 7.61 -10.97 6.94
C PHE A 232 7.10 -12.31 6.39
N LEU A 233 7.46 -13.42 7.05
CA LEU A 233 6.79 -14.70 6.86
C LEU A 233 5.54 -14.74 7.76
N ALA A 234 4.37 -14.95 7.16
CA ALA A 234 3.10 -14.93 7.89
C ALA A 234 3.06 -16.01 8.98
N GLN A 235 3.69 -17.16 8.75
CA GLN A 235 3.81 -18.27 9.69
C GLN A 235 4.67 -17.94 10.91
N ASP A 236 5.58 -16.96 10.83
CA ASP A 236 6.39 -16.52 11.96
C ASP A 236 5.70 -15.38 12.71
N VAL A 237 5.03 -14.46 12.01
CA VAL A 237 4.16 -13.46 12.62
C VAL A 237 3.03 -14.12 13.41
N GLU A 238 2.36 -15.13 12.86
CA GLU A 238 1.22 -15.82 13.48
C GLU A 238 1.53 -16.43 14.87
N LYS A 239 2.79 -16.80 15.13
CA LYS A 239 3.22 -17.35 16.42
C LYS A 239 3.24 -16.32 17.54
N ILE A 240 3.35 -15.03 17.19
CA ILE A 240 3.57 -13.90 18.13
C ILE A 240 2.37 -12.94 18.12
N LEU A 241 1.86 -12.63 16.93
CA LEU A 241 0.78 -11.68 16.64
C LEU A 241 -0.26 -12.36 15.71
N PRO A 242 -0.97 -13.41 16.18
CA PRO A 242 -1.94 -14.15 15.37
C PRO A 242 -3.07 -13.26 14.83
N GLU A 243 -3.44 -12.20 15.53
CA GLU A 243 -4.45 -11.22 15.13
C GLU A 243 -4.08 -10.43 13.85
N LEU A 244 -2.79 -10.36 13.52
CA LEU A 244 -2.30 -9.74 12.29
C LEU A 244 -2.23 -10.71 11.11
N VAL A 245 -2.63 -11.98 11.27
CA VAL A 245 -2.55 -13.00 10.22
C VAL A 245 -3.93 -13.56 9.91
N LYS A 246 -4.30 -13.56 8.63
CA LYS A 246 -5.53 -14.17 8.13
C LYS A 246 -5.20 -15.34 7.23
N THR A 247 -5.88 -16.46 7.44
CA THR A 247 -5.80 -17.64 6.56
C THR A 247 -7.08 -17.72 5.72
N ASP A 248 -6.96 -17.94 4.41
CA ASP A 248 -8.11 -18.19 3.53
C ASP A 248 -8.47 -19.68 3.43
N GLU A 249 -9.49 -20.02 2.62
CA GLU A 249 -9.97 -21.39 2.45
C GLU A 249 -8.93 -22.34 1.85
N ASP A 250 -8.04 -21.82 1.00
CA ASP A 250 -6.95 -22.59 0.37
C ASP A 250 -5.76 -22.78 1.34
N GLY A 251 -5.85 -22.24 2.57
CA GLY A 251 -4.81 -22.30 3.58
C GLY A 251 -3.70 -21.24 3.39
N VAL A 252 -3.88 -20.27 2.50
CA VAL A 252 -2.89 -19.22 2.25
C VAL A 252 -2.98 -18.17 3.36
N LYS A 253 -1.82 -17.83 3.93
CA LYS A 253 -1.71 -16.84 5.00
C LYS A 253 -1.33 -15.47 4.46
N SER A 254 -2.04 -14.45 4.90
CA SER A 254 -1.87 -13.03 4.58
C SER A 254 -1.68 -12.22 5.85
N ILE A 255 -1.00 -11.07 5.76
CA ILE A 255 -0.60 -10.25 6.90
C ILE A 255 -1.25 -8.87 6.81
N ASP A 256 -1.86 -8.40 7.90
CA ASP A 256 -2.22 -7.00 8.09
C ASP A 256 -0.98 -6.18 8.48
N TYR A 257 -0.30 -5.64 7.47
CA TYR A 257 0.85 -4.76 7.67
C TYR A 257 0.50 -3.43 8.35
N ILE A 258 -0.78 -3.01 8.36
CA ILE A 258 -1.21 -1.73 8.95
C ILE A 258 -1.43 -1.89 10.45
N GLY A 259 -1.86 -3.07 10.91
CA GLY A 259 -1.97 -3.40 12.33
C GLY A 259 -0.65 -3.35 13.12
N PHE A 260 0.51 -3.34 12.44
CA PHE A 260 1.81 -3.07 13.08
C PHE A 260 1.99 -1.60 13.50
N ILE A 261 1.27 -0.64 12.90
CA ILE A 261 1.48 0.79 13.17
C ILE A 261 1.14 1.16 14.63
N PRO A 262 0.01 0.74 15.22
CA PRO A 262 -0.26 0.95 16.65
C PRO A 262 0.80 0.31 17.57
N LEU A 263 1.25 -0.90 17.26
CA LEU A 263 2.33 -1.56 18.01
C LEU A 263 3.61 -0.72 17.98
N LEU A 264 4.03 -0.25 16.79
CA LEU A 264 5.21 0.60 16.63
C LEU A 264 5.09 1.92 17.40
N VAL A 265 3.91 2.55 17.42
CA VAL A 265 3.67 3.77 18.18
C VAL A 265 3.80 3.53 19.68
N GLU A 266 3.18 2.48 20.22
CA GLU A 266 3.29 2.20 21.66
C GLU A 266 4.69 1.71 22.06
N SER A 267 5.40 0.97 21.20
CA SER A 267 6.83 0.65 21.43
C SER A 267 7.70 1.91 21.50
N ILE A 268 7.41 2.94 20.70
CA ILE A 268 8.12 4.24 20.79
C ILE A 268 7.78 4.96 22.09
N ASN A 269 6.53 4.90 22.56
CA ASN A 269 6.13 5.44 23.86
C ASN A 269 6.83 4.71 25.01
N GLU A 270 6.88 3.38 24.96
CA GLU A 270 7.56 2.50 25.93
C GLU A 270 9.06 2.82 25.99
N MET A 271 9.76 2.80 24.84
CA MET A 271 11.18 3.18 24.77
C MET A 271 11.45 4.58 25.33
N ARG A 272 10.56 5.56 25.08
CA ARG A 272 10.69 6.92 25.62
C ARG A 272 10.59 6.96 27.15
N LEU A 273 9.74 6.12 27.75
CA LEU A 273 9.65 5.99 29.21
C LEU A 273 10.93 5.36 29.77
N THR A 274 11.41 4.26 29.18
CA THR A 274 12.68 3.61 29.57
C THR A 274 13.87 4.58 29.50
N ILE A 275 13.96 5.41 28.45
CA ILE A 275 15.01 6.44 28.32
C ILE A 275 14.91 7.48 29.45
N GLN A 276 13.70 7.91 29.82
CA GLN A 276 13.51 8.86 30.92
C GLN A 276 13.89 8.25 32.28
N GLU A 277 13.53 6.99 32.53
CA GLU A 277 13.88 6.26 33.75
C GLU A 277 15.40 6.07 33.85
N GLN A 278 16.05 5.65 32.77
CA GLN A 278 17.51 5.54 32.69
C GLN A 278 18.20 6.89 32.91
N GLN A 279 17.67 7.99 32.37
CA GLN A 279 18.21 9.33 32.60
C GLN A 279 18.09 9.75 34.08
N ASN A 280 16.94 9.47 34.71
CA ASN A 280 16.72 9.74 36.13
C ASN A 280 17.67 8.90 37.02
N GLU A 281 17.88 7.63 36.68
CA GLU A 281 18.84 6.76 37.38
C GLU A 281 20.28 7.27 37.19
N ILE A 282 20.66 7.66 35.98
CA ILE A 282 21.96 8.28 35.69
C ILE A 282 22.16 9.57 36.53
N GLU A 283 21.13 10.39 36.71
CA GLU A 283 21.19 11.60 37.55
C GLU A 283 21.30 11.27 39.04
N MET A 284 20.55 10.28 39.53
CA MET A 284 20.66 9.77 40.89
C MET A 284 22.07 9.20 41.16
N LEU A 285 22.57 8.32 40.30
CA LEU A 285 23.92 7.75 40.40
C LEU A 285 24.99 8.84 40.32
N LYS A 286 24.83 9.83 39.41
CA LYS A 286 25.69 11.01 39.37
C LYS A 286 25.64 11.79 40.69
N SER A 287 24.48 11.96 41.31
CA SER A 287 24.36 12.71 42.58
C SER A 287 25.21 12.09 43.69
N LEU A 288 25.24 10.76 43.77
CA LEU A 288 25.96 9.96 44.79
C LEU A 288 27.49 9.96 44.64
N LEU A 289 28.04 10.33 43.47
CA LEU A 289 29.48 10.38 43.25
C LEU A 289 30.15 11.53 44.02
N SER A 290 31.39 11.33 44.47
CA SER A 290 32.19 12.40 45.08
C SER A 290 32.50 13.52 44.08
N VAL A 291 32.79 14.73 44.58
CA VAL A 291 33.15 15.90 43.76
C VAL A 291 34.39 15.61 42.90
N GLU A 292 35.35 14.88 43.45
CA GLU A 292 36.58 14.47 42.77
C GLU A 292 36.28 13.49 41.62
N THR A 293 35.47 12.46 41.85
CA THR A 293 35.07 11.50 40.80
C THR A 293 34.21 12.16 39.71
N LYS A 294 33.34 13.12 40.07
CA LYS A 294 32.57 13.95 39.12
C LYS A 294 33.48 14.79 38.21
N SER A 295 34.60 15.31 38.75
CA SER A 295 35.60 16.06 37.99
C SER A 295 36.30 15.16 36.96
N THR A 296 36.75 13.98 37.39
CA THR A 296 37.44 13.00 36.52
C THR A 296 36.55 12.50 35.39
N LEU A 297 35.28 12.18 35.66
CA LEU A 297 34.33 11.70 34.64
C LEU A 297 33.92 12.75 33.59
N ARG A 298 34.00 14.05 33.91
CA ARG A 298 33.78 15.12 32.90
C ARG A 298 34.92 15.24 31.89
N SER A 299 36.08 14.65 32.17
CA SER A 299 37.28 14.79 31.34
C SER A 299 37.35 13.80 30.17
N THR A 300 36.45 12.80 30.10
CA THR A 300 36.48 11.73 29.09
C THR A 300 35.35 11.79 28.05
N SER A 301 34.38 12.69 28.18
CA SER A 301 33.37 12.92 27.15
C SER A 301 33.89 13.86 26.06
N THR A 302 34.18 13.32 24.87
CA THR A 302 34.50 14.08 23.65
C THR A 302 33.29 14.76 22.99
N GLY A 303 32.22 15.01 23.77
CA GLY A 303 31.13 15.90 23.40
C GLY A 303 31.52 17.34 23.72
N ASN A 304 31.53 18.20 22.70
CA ASN A 304 32.05 19.58 22.74
C ASN A 304 31.55 20.37 23.98
N PRO A 305 32.38 20.55 25.02
CA PRO A 305 31.88 21.03 26.30
C PRO A 305 31.89 22.57 26.37
N ASN A 306 30.79 23.10 26.90
CA ASN A 306 30.54 24.51 27.17
C ASN A 306 30.37 25.38 25.92
N VAL A 307 29.13 25.48 25.44
CA VAL A 307 28.62 26.76 24.94
C VAL A 307 27.96 27.43 26.15
N ILE A 308 28.57 28.48 26.69
CA ILE A 308 27.85 29.37 27.62
C ILE A 308 26.92 30.20 26.76
N GLU A 309 25.61 30.05 26.95
CA GLU A 309 24.62 30.70 26.10
C GLU A 309 24.78 32.23 26.17
N GLY A 310 25.03 32.86 25.02
CA GLY A 310 25.38 34.28 24.91
C GLY A 310 26.87 34.62 24.86
N ALA A 311 27.79 33.66 25.08
CA ALA A 311 29.24 33.87 24.93
C ALA A 311 29.76 33.31 23.60
N LYS A 312 30.42 34.13 22.76
CA LYS A 312 30.99 33.68 21.47
C LYS A 312 32.25 34.46 21.04
N LEU A 313 33.11 33.80 20.28
CA LEU A 313 34.26 34.38 19.56
C LEU A 313 34.00 34.48 18.06
N TYR A 314 34.54 35.53 17.44
CA TYR A 314 34.45 35.80 16.01
C TYR A 314 35.84 36.19 15.48
N ASN A 315 36.12 35.78 14.25
CA ASN A 315 37.42 35.99 13.61
C ASN A 315 37.55 37.42 13.04
N GLY A 316 38.55 38.18 13.50
CA GLY A 316 38.90 39.50 12.96
C GLY A 316 40.05 39.49 11.95
N THR A 317 40.53 40.68 11.57
CA THR A 317 41.68 40.88 10.67
C THR A 317 43.02 40.76 11.41
N GLY A 318 44.07 40.25 10.76
CA GLY A 318 45.39 40.08 11.41
C GLY A 318 45.29 39.12 12.59
N ALA A 319 45.80 39.49 13.77
CA ALA A 319 45.66 38.70 15.01
C ALA A 319 44.43 39.05 15.86
N SER A 320 43.56 39.99 15.43
CA SER A 320 42.39 40.40 16.21
C SER A 320 41.30 39.33 16.30
N VAL A 321 40.54 39.34 17.38
CA VAL A 321 39.28 38.58 17.52
C VAL A 321 38.23 39.48 18.17
N SER A 322 36.98 39.40 17.73
CA SER A 322 35.87 40.06 18.41
C SER A 322 35.07 39.04 19.21
N TYR A 323 34.39 39.52 20.25
CA TYR A 323 33.67 38.65 21.19
C TYR A 323 32.34 39.25 21.62
N ILE A 324 31.46 38.37 22.09
CA ILE A 324 30.23 38.72 22.79
C ILE A 324 30.23 37.90 24.09
N LEU A 325 29.82 38.53 25.19
CA LEU A 325 29.61 37.94 26.52
C LEU A 325 28.11 37.97 26.88
N PRO A 326 27.67 37.16 27.85
CA PRO A 326 26.33 37.26 28.43
C PRO A 326 26.09 38.64 29.06
N SER A 327 24.82 39.01 29.21
CA SER A 327 24.40 40.30 29.81
C SER A 327 24.82 40.49 31.28
N THR A 328 25.20 39.41 31.96
CA THR A 328 25.75 39.41 33.32
C THR A 328 26.89 38.40 33.41
N PHE A 329 28.07 38.84 33.84
CA PHE A 329 29.23 38.00 34.16
C PHE A 329 30.01 38.63 35.32
N SER A 330 30.74 37.82 36.09
CA SER A 330 31.59 38.29 37.19
C SER A 330 33.05 38.48 36.77
N ASN A 331 33.55 37.63 35.86
CA ASN A 331 34.90 37.69 35.31
C ASN A 331 34.94 37.03 33.94
N ALA A 332 35.43 37.74 32.92
CA ALA A 332 35.67 37.19 31.60
C ALA A 332 37.12 37.43 31.16
N TYR A 333 37.70 36.48 30.45
CA TYR A 333 39.05 36.62 29.89
C TYR A 333 39.26 35.77 28.63
N LEU A 334 40.12 36.26 27.75
CA LEU A 334 40.63 35.56 26.59
C LEU A 334 42.01 34.98 26.92
N GLN A 335 42.25 33.72 26.59
CA GLN A 335 43.57 33.10 26.57
C GLN A 335 43.96 32.71 25.15
N VAL A 336 45.20 32.99 24.77
CA VAL A 336 45.78 32.60 23.48
C VAL A 336 46.86 31.56 23.74
N PHE A 337 46.77 30.44 23.01
CA PHE A 337 47.70 29.32 23.08
C PHE A 337 48.36 29.10 21.72
N ASP A 338 49.64 28.72 21.69
CA ASP A 338 50.28 28.21 20.48
C ASP A 338 49.83 26.77 20.15
N ILE A 339 50.26 26.23 18.99
CA ILE A 339 49.94 24.84 18.59
C ILE A 339 50.49 23.76 19.53
N SER A 340 51.45 24.08 20.41
CA SER A 340 51.97 23.14 21.41
C SER A 340 51.15 23.14 22.70
N GLY A 341 50.15 24.02 22.80
CA GLY A 341 49.30 24.19 23.98
C GLY A 341 49.88 25.12 25.04
N ARG A 342 50.99 25.81 24.76
CA ARG A 342 51.56 26.81 25.67
C ARG A 342 50.76 28.10 25.59
N MET A 343 50.31 28.61 26.73
CA MET A 343 49.67 29.93 26.81
C MET A 343 50.68 31.03 26.50
N VAL A 344 50.41 31.83 25.46
CA VAL A 344 51.26 32.96 25.03
C VAL A 344 50.70 34.32 25.48
N LYS A 345 49.37 34.44 25.66
CA LYS A 345 48.73 35.68 26.13
C LYS A 345 47.49 35.39 26.98
N LYS A 346 47.20 36.26 27.95
CA LYS A 346 45.92 36.33 28.67
C LYS A 346 45.46 37.80 28.71
N ILE A 347 44.19 38.04 28.43
CA ILE A 347 43.59 39.39 28.35
C ILE A 347 42.26 39.36 29.11
N THR A 348 42.08 40.23 30.09
CA THR A 348 40.80 40.35 30.83
C THR A 348 39.81 41.17 30.02
N LEU A 349 38.55 40.72 29.97
CA LEU A 349 37.47 41.36 29.22
C LEU A 349 36.50 42.00 30.22
N THR A 350 36.19 43.28 30.03
CA THR A 350 35.44 44.12 30.98
C THR A 350 34.15 44.69 30.41
N VAL A 351 33.93 44.55 29.10
CA VAL A 351 32.74 45.04 28.38
C VAL A 351 32.04 43.85 27.70
N ALA A 352 30.74 43.97 27.45
CA ALA A 352 29.93 42.85 26.95
C ALA A 352 30.27 42.44 25.51
N ASN A 353 30.81 43.36 24.70
CA ASN A 353 31.17 43.11 23.30
C ASN A 353 32.24 44.11 22.84
N ASP A 354 33.34 43.60 22.28
CA ASP A 354 34.45 44.43 21.78
C ASP A 354 35.34 43.66 20.79
N VAL A 355 36.33 44.35 20.21
CA VAL A 355 37.40 43.77 19.40
C VAL A 355 38.69 43.75 20.23
N VAL A 356 39.25 42.57 20.44
CA VAL A 356 40.58 42.40 21.05
C VAL A 356 41.63 42.47 19.96
N GLU A 357 42.24 43.64 19.80
CA GLU A 357 43.42 43.83 18.96
C GLU A 357 44.66 43.25 19.65
N ILE A 358 45.34 42.32 18.98
CA ILE A 358 46.58 41.71 19.45
C ILE A 358 47.67 42.02 18.44
N ASN A 359 48.81 42.51 18.93
CA ASN A 359 49.95 42.78 18.07
C ASN A 359 50.68 41.46 17.72
N PRO A 360 50.84 41.09 16.43
CA PRO A 360 51.52 39.85 16.04
C PRO A 360 52.94 39.69 16.61
N THR A 361 53.67 40.78 16.91
CA THR A 361 54.99 40.68 17.55
C THR A 361 54.96 40.19 19.00
N GLU A 362 53.80 40.17 19.66
CA GLU A 362 53.67 39.68 21.04
C GLU A 362 53.39 38.18 21.14
N ILE A 363 52.75 37.60 20.12
CA ILE A 363 52.39 36.16 20.08
C ILE A 363 53.18 35.36 19.04
N GLY A 364 53.75 36.03 18.04
CA GLY A 364 54.43 35.44 16.89
C GLY A 364 53.49 35.17 15.70
N TYR A 365 54.08 34.69 14.61
CA TYR A 365 53.36 34.24 13.42
C TYR A 365 53.19 32.72 13.45
N GLY A 366 52.06 32.22 12.98
CA GLY A 366 51.72 30.80 13.04
C GLY A 366 50.24 30.54 13.37
N THR A 367 49.94 29.31 13.78
CA THR A 367 48.60 28.93 14.22
C THR A 367 48.46 29.07 15.73
N PHE A 368 47.36 29.65 16.17
CA PHE A 368 47.02 29.85 17.58
C PHE A 368 45.59 29.38 17.86
N VAL A 369 45.34 29.01 19.11
CA VAL A 369 44.00 28.71 19.63
C VAL A 369 43.63 29.80 20.64
N TYR A 370 42.56 30.51 20.33
CA TYR A 370 41.94 31.53 21.16
C TYR A 370 40.84 30.84 21.96
N ALA A 371 40.87 30.93 23.29
CA ALA A 371 39.86 30.36 24.17
C ALA A 371 39.26 31.46 25.03
N LEU A 372 37.95 31.64 24.91
CA LEU A 372 37.16 32.55 25.74
C LEU A 372 36.79 31.84 27.03
N TYR A 373 36.87 32.53 28.15
CA TYR A 373 36.41 32.07 29.46
C TYR A 373 35.48 33.11 30.08
N VAL A 374 34.40 32.62 30.71
CA VAL A 374 33.45 33.42 31.50
C VAL A 374 33.21 32.68 32.82
N ASP A 375 33.32 33.39 33.93
CA ASP A 375 33.14 32.90 35.31
C ASP A 375 33.92 31.60 35.61
N GLY A 376 35.16 31.56 35.11
CA GLY A 376 36.09 30.44 35.27
C GLY A 376 35.87 29.25 34.34
N GLN A 377 34.80 29.26 33.54
CA GLN A 377 34.47 28.20 32.59
C GLN A 377 34.88 28.62 31.17
N LYS A 378 35.53 27.71 30.42
CA LYS A 378 35.77 27.91 28.99
C LYS A 378 34.42 28.03 28.28
N ALA A 379 34.24 29.01 27.40
CA ALA A 379 32.95 29.41 26.84
C ALA A 379 32.87 29.25 25.32
N ASP A 380 33.99 29.43 24.62
CA ASP A 380 34.13 29.21 23.17
C ASP A 380 35.63 29.05 22.82
N THR A 381 35.94 28.47 21.66
CA THR A 381 37.32 28.37 21.13
C THR A 381 37.40 28.61 19.63
N LEU A 382 38.29 29.50 19.21
CA LEU A 382 38.57 29.82 17.82
C LEU A 382 40.01 29.46 17.45
N LYS A 383 40.20 28.60 16.44
CA LYS A 383 41.52 28.33 15.86
C LYS A 383 41.80 29.34 14.73
N LYS A 384 42.97 29.97 14.75
CA LYS A 384 43.30 31.06 13.84
C LYS A 384 44.77 31.02 13.40
N PHE A 385 45.03 31.35 12.14
CA PHE A 385 46.37 31.58 11.61
C PHE A 385 46.67 33.08 11.61
N VAL A 386 47.86 33.46 12.06
CA VAL A 386 48.39 34.83 12.09
C VAL A 386 49.61 34.86 11.19
N ASN A 387 49.58 35.74 10.19
CA ASN A 387 50.52 35.80 9.06
C ASN A 387 51.25 37.14 8.95
#